data_AF-A0A1G9PQE8-F1
#
_entry.id   AF-A0A1G9PQE8-F1
#
_cell.length_a   1.000
_cell.length_b   1.000
_cell.length_c   1.000
_cell.angle_alpha   90.00
_cell.angle_beta   90.00
_cell.angle_gamma   90.00
#
_symmetry.space_group_name_H-M   'P 1'
#
loop_
_entity.id
_entity.type
_entity.pdbx_description
1 polymer ?
#
loop_
_entity_poly.entity_id
_entity_poly.type
_entity_poly.pdbx_seq_one_letter_code
_entity_poly.pdbx_strand_id
1 'polypeptide(L)'
;MTIHKIRTEAEYRATLKEISALVDADPDLGTPAGDRLNALVSQVQAYELLCVPVVGRIRLLTAGIEVDLDQPLPPELGDADMP
;
A
#
# COMPACT_ATOMS: atom_id res chain seq x y z
N MET A 1 -13.61 -16.46 7.54
CA MET A 1 -12.26 -15.95 7.26
C MET A 1 -11.65 -15.45 8.57
N THR A 2 -10.61 -16.11 9.06
CA THR A 2 -10.00 -15.81 10.36
C THR A 2 -8.89 -14.79 10.15
N ILE A 3 -9.17 -13.51 10.36
CA ILE A 3 -8.20 -12.43 10.15
C ILE A 3 -7.12 -12.53 11.23
N HIS A 4 -5.93 -13.02 10.86
CA HIS A 4 -4.77 -13.02 11.75
C HIS A 4 -4.16 -11.62 11.74
N LYS A 5 -3.97 -11.01 12.91
CA LYS A 5 -3.31 -9.71 13.01
C LYS A 5 -1.80 -9.92 13.05
N ILE A 6 -1.08 -9.23 12.17
CA ILE A 6 0.37 -9.06 12.28
C ILE A 6 0.67 -8.26 13.54
N ARG A 7 1.56 -8.76 14.41
CA ARG A 7 1.93 -8.08 15.67
C ARG A 7 3.41 -7.77 15.77
N THR A 8 4.23 -8.41 14.97
CA THR A 8 5.69 -8.28 15.00
C THR A 8 6.23 -7.93 13.62
N GLU A 9 7.41 -7.31 13.59
CA GLU A 9 8.09 -6.99 12.33
C GLU A 9 8.48 -8.26 11.55
N ALA A 10 8.77 -9.36 12.24
CA ALA A 10 9.06 -10.65 11.61
C ALA A 10 7.84 -11.19 10.85
N GLU A 11 6.66 -11.14 11.47
CA GLU A 11 5.41 -11.50 10.80
C GLU A 11 5.12 -10.57 9.62
N TYR A 12 5.32 -9.26 9.78
CA TYR A 12 5.15 -8.29 8.70
C TYR A 12 6.03 -8.62 7.48
N ARG A 13 7.32 -8.87 7.69
CA ARG A 13 8.25 -9.24 6.61
C ARG A 13 7.89 -10.58 5.96
N ALA A 14 7.45 -11.56 6.74
CA ALA A 14 6.99 -12.84 6.22
C ALA A 14 5.73 -12.67 5.35
N THR A 15 4.76 -11.86 5.80
CA THR A 15 3.55 -11.55 5.04
C THR A 15 3.87 -10.82 3.74
N LEU A 16 4.78 -9.83 3.76
CA LEU A 16 5.20 -9.15 2.53
C LEU A 16 5.83 -10.08 1.50
N LYS A 17 6.64 -11.05 1.96
CA LYS A 17 7.23 -12.05 1.06
C LYS A 17 6.18 -12.91 0.40
N GLU A 18 5.13 -13.28 1.14
CA GLU A 18 4.01 -14.07 0.62
C GLU A 18 3.17 -13.26 -0.38
N ILE A 19 2.90 -11.98 -0.08
CA ILE A 19 2.24 -11.06 -1.00
C ILE A 19 3.03 -10.94 -2.30
N SER A 20 4.35 -10.76 -2.23
CA SER A 20 5.21 -10.68 -3.43
C SER A 20 5.06 -11.91 -4.32
N ALA A 21 5.10 -13.11 -3.73
CA ALA A 21 4.95 -14.34 -4.49
C ALA A 21 3.55 -14.48 -5.13
N LEU A 22 2.51 -13.98 -4.46
CA LEU A 22 1.15 -13.97 -5.01
C LEU A 22 0.99 -12.93 -6.11
N VAL A 23 1.59 -11.74 -5.98
CA VAL A 23 1.59 -10.73 -7.04
C VAL A 23 2.32 -11.25 -8.29
N ASP A 24 3.47 -11.90 -8.12
CA ASP A 24 4.21 -12.52 -9.23
C ASP A 24 3.41 -13.64 -9.91
N ALA A 25 2.53 -14.32 -9.17
CA ALA A 25 1.66 -15.37 -9.69
C ALA A 25 0.39 -14.83 -10.38
N ASP A 26 0.10 -13.53 -10.24
CA ASP A 26 -1.04 -12.81 -10.82
C ASP A 26 -2.38 -13.58 -10.78
N PRO A 27 -2.90 -13.91 -9.58
CA PRO A 27 -4.10 -14.71 -9.45
C PRO A 27 -5.36 -13.92 -9.83
N ASP A 28 -6.25 -14.58 -10.57
CA ASP A 28 -7.57 -14.02 -10.89
C ASP A 28 -8.39 -13.66 -9.64
N LEU A 29 -9.20 -12.61 -9.77
CA LEU A 29 -10.15 -12.19 -8.76
C LEU A 29 -11.18 -13.29 -8.46
N GLY A 30 -11.50 -13.49 -7.18
CA GLY A 30 -12.44 -14.53 -6.73
C GLY A 30 -11.87 -15.94 -6.73
N THR A 31 -10.58 -16.11 -7.06
CA THR A 31 -9.87 -17.37 -6.78
C THR A 31 -9.39 -17.40 -5.32
N PRO A 32 -9.17 -18.60 -4.74
CA PRO A 32 -8.62 -18.71 -3.40
C PRO A 32 -7.27 -17.99 -3.21
N ALA A 33 -6.46 -17.91 -4.27
CA ALA A 33 -5.19 -17.18 -4.25
C ALA A 33 -5.40 -15.66 -4.26
N GLY A 34 -6.34 -15.15 -5.07
CA GLY A 34 -6.73 -13.74 -5.09
C GLY A 34 -7.36 -13.29 -3.76
N ASP A 35 -8.25 -14.10 -3.19
CA ASP A 35 -8.85 -13.85 -1.87
C ASP A 35 -7.79 -13.82 -0.76
N ARG A 36 -6.80 -14.72 -0.83
CA ARG A 36 -5.66 -14.74 0.09
C ARG A 36 -4.79 -13.49 -0.06
N LEU A 37 -4.48 -13.08 -1.29
CA LEU A 37 -3.72 -11.85 -1.56
C LEU A 37 -4.43 -10.64 -0.94
N ASN A 38 -5.72 -10.48 -1.19
CA ASN A 38 -6.54 -9.40 -0.61
C ASN A 38 -6.52 -9.42 0.93
N ALA A 39 -6.62 -10.61 1.52
CA ALA A 39 -6.55 -10.79 2.98
C ALA A 39 -5.20 -10.34 3.57
N LEU A 40 -4.09 -10.73 2.96
CA LEU A 40 -2.75 -10.41 3.44
C LEU A 40 -2.44 -8.92 3.30
N VAL A 41 -2.85 -8.32 2.18
CA VAL A 41 -2.74 -6.88 1.95
C VAL A 41 -3.50 -6.10 3.03
N SER A 42 -4.71 -6.52 3.39
CA SER A 42 -5.47 -5.91 4.48
C SER A 42 -4.77 -6.02 5.85
N GLN A 43 -4.10 -7.14 6.12
CA GLN A 43 -3.32 -7.33 7.37
C GLN A 43 -2.10 -6.40 7.43
N VAL A 44 -1.39 -6.24 6.32
CA VAL A 44 -0.24 -5.32 6.19
C VAL A 44 -0.67 -3.89 6.44
N GLN A 45 -1.74 -3.43 5.80
CA GLN A 45 -2.28 -2.08 6.00
C GLN A 45 -2.66 -1.83 7.47
N ALA A 46 -3.32 -2.79 8.11
CA ALA A 46 -3.69 -2.68 9.53
C ALA A 46 -2.45 -2.59 10.44
N TYR A 47 -1.39 -3.34 10.12
CA TYR A 47 -0.13 -3.24 10.86
C TYR A 47 0.55 -1.89 10.63
N GLU A 48 0.63 -1.39 9.40
CA GLU A 48 1.27 -0.11 9.07
C GLU A 48 0.55 1.10 9.69
N LEU A 49 -0.78 1.06 9.79
CA LEU A 49 -1.57 2.07 10.50
C LEU A 49 -1.35 2.07 12.02
N LEU A 50 -0.95 0.93 12.59
CA LEU A 50 -0.61 0.81 14.01
C LEU A 50 0.88 1.07 14.27
N CYS A 51 1.73 0.68 13.31
CA CYS A 51 3.16 0.90 13.26
C CYS A 51 3.51 2.14 12.43
N VAL A 52 2.66 3.18 12.43
CA VAL A 52 3.03 4.48 11.88
C VAL A 52 4.34 4.87 12.55
N PRO A 53 5.47 4.89 11.82
CA PRO A 53 6.72 5.16 12.47
C PRO A 53 6.68 6.62 12.90
N VAL A 54 7.06 6.91 14.14
CA VAL A 54 7.59 8.25 14.48
C VAL A 54 8.71 8.66 13.49
N VAL A 55 9.33 7.69 12.82
CA VAL A 55 10.25 7.84 11.68
C VAL A 55 9.60 8.37 10.39
N GLY A 56 8.31 8.12 10.12
CA GLY A 56 7.57 8.71 9.01
C GLY A 56 7.36 10.21 9.16
N ARG A 57 7.20 10.70 10.40
CA ARG A 57 7.20 12.14 10.68
C ARG A 57 8.56 12.79 10.43
N ILE A 58 9.66 12.06 10.66
CA ILE A 58 11.01 12.61 10.42
C ILE A 58 11.33 12.61 8.92
N ARG A 59 10.81 11.65 8.13
CA ARG A 59 11.00 11.62 6.68
C ARG A 59 10.31 12.79 5.95
N LEU A 60 9.22 13.30 6.51
CA LEU A 60 8.54 14.53 6.07
C LEU A 60 9.40 15.80 6.25
N LEU A 61 10.42 15.78 7.11
CA LEU A 61 11.30 16.95 7.33
C LEU A 61 12.50 17.00 6.38
N THR A 62 12.80 15.91 5.66
CA THR A 62 13.97 15.83 4.75
C THR A 62 13.59 15.89 3.27
N ALA A 63 12.37 15.52 2.91
CA ALA A 63 11.84 15.75 1.58
C ALA A 63 10.83 16.90 1.67
N GLY A 64 11.22 18.09 1.23
CA GLY A 64 10.34 19.26 1.11
C GLY A 64 9.26 19.04 0.04
N ILE A 65 8.34 18.13 0.31
CA ILE A 65 7.15 17.88 -0.48
C ILE A 65 5.98 18.12 0.47
N GLU A 66 5.39 19.31 0.37
CA GLU A 66 4.10 19.59 0.97
C GLU A 66 3.05 18.80 0.16
N VAL A 67 2.53 17.73 0.76
CA VAL A 67 1.40 16.99 0.19
C VAL A 67 0.14 17.64 0.77
N ASP A 68 -0.44 18.57 0.02
CA ASP A 68 -1.78 19.08 0.31
C ASP A 68 -2.79 18.01 -0.10
N LEU A 69 -3.36 17.32 0.90
CA LEU A 69 -4.27 16.19 0.68
C LEU A 69 -5.68 16.61 0.24
N ASP A 70 -5.94 17.89 -0.03
CA ASP A 70 -7.26 18.42 -0.42
C ASP A 70 -7.31 18.92 -1.88
N GLN A 71 -6.20 18.87 -2.63
CA GLN A 71 -6.17 19.41 -3.99
C GLN A 71 -6.85 18.48 -5.02
N PRO A 72 -7.87 18.94 -5.76
CA PRO A 72 -8.59 18.11 -6.73
C PRO A 72 -7.73 17.79 -7.97
N LEU A 73 -7.96 16.61 -8.56
CA LEU A 73 -7.23 16.11 -9.73
C LEU A 73 -7.25 17.13 -10.88
N PRO A 74 -6.11 17.35 -11.59
CA PRO A 74 -6.05 18.30 -12.68
C PRO A 74 -6.98 17.85 -13.83
N PRO A 75 -7.65 18.80 -14.51
CA PRO A 75 -8.51 18.46 -15.64
C PRO A 75 -7.67 17.97 -16.84
N GLU A 76 -8.27 17.01 -17.56
CA GLU A 76 -7.74 16.33 -18.75
C GLU A 76 -7.10 17.31 -19.76
N LEU A 77 -5.98 16.90 -20.35
CA LEU A 77 -5.20 17.63 -21.35
C LEU A 77 -6.11 18.16 -22.48
N GLY A 78 -6.46 19.44 -22.38
CA GLY A 78 -7.08 20.23 -23.44
C GLY A 78 -6.02 20.80 -24.37
N ASP A 79 -6.27 20.59 -25.65
CA ASP A 79 -5.51 21.00 -26.83
C ASP A 79 -4.83 22.38 -26.71
N ALA A 80 -3.49 22.41 -26.84
CA ALA A 80 -2.76 23.64 -27.11
C ALA A 80 -1.43 23.33 -27.83
N ASP A 81 -1.55 23.26 -29.16
CA ASP A 81 -0.69 23.91 -30.16
C ASP A 81 0.80 24.06 -29.82
N MET A 82 1.62 23.20 -30.43
CA MET A 82 3.09 23.33 -30.46
C MET A 82 3.48 23.88 -31.85
N PRO A 83 4.40 24.88 -31.93
CA PRO A 83 4.71 25.61 -33.17
C PRO A 83 5.38 24.77 -34.26
#